data_AF-A0AA37MQU5-F1
#
_entry.id   AF-A0AA37MQU5-F1
#
_cell.length_a   1.000
_cell.length_b   1.000
_cell.length_c   1.000
_cell.angle_alpha   90.00
_cell.angle_beta   90.00
_cell.angle_gamma   90.00
#
_symmetry.space_group_name_H-M   'P 1'
#
loop_
_entity.id
_entity.type
_entity.pdbx_description
1 polymer ?
#
loop_
_entity_poly.entity_id
_entity_poly.type
_entity_poly.pdbx_seq_one_letter_code
_entity_poly.pdbx_strand_id
1 'polypeptide(L)'
;MKRKLPRFEPVGVNEGRTLWVKYRGNPEVQRMLLEIAQARDAIREIADYFALVQKAWEEEDLGQLVALEKIRLLLMEQNLRHRALAGLKPPPGDKPDEPEPALVDRKS
;
A
#
# COMPACT_ATOMS: atom_id res chain seq x y z
N MET A 1 18.20 27.52 -13.83
CA MET A 1 17.70 27.36 -12.44
C MET A 1 16.51 26.40 -12.45
N LYS A 2 16.54 25.31 -11.68
CA LYS A 2 15.37 24.42 -11.54
C LYS A 2 14.30 25.15 -10.72
N ARG A 3 13.18 25.49 -11.35
CA ARG A 3 12.01 26.08 -10.69
C ARG A 3 11.56 25.11 -9.58
N LYS A 4 11.46 25.59 -8.34
CA LYS A 4 10.89 24.77 -7.25
C LYS A 4 9.45 24.43 -7.64
N LEU A 5 9.13 23.14 -7.61
CA LEU A 5 7.76 22.68 -7.81
C LEU A 5 6.88 23.27 -6.70
N PRO A 6 5.63 23.64 -7.02
CA PRO A 6 4.70 24.12 -6.01
C PRO A 6 4.42 23.00 -4.99
N ARG A 7 3.94 23.40 -3.81
CA ARG A 7 3.36 22.45 -2.86
C ARG A 7 2.12 21.85 -3.52
N PHE A 8 2.10 20.52 -3.63
CA PHE A 8 0.96 19.80 -4.18
C PHE A 8 -0.06 19.61 -3.07
N GLU A 9 -1.13 20.40 -3.10
CA GLU A 9 -2.29 20.16 -2.25
C GLU A 9 -3.13 18.99 -2.80
N PRO A 10 -3.77 18.18 -1.95
CA PRO A 10 -4.59 17.07 -2.41
C PRO A 10 -5.75 17.55 -3.28
N VAL A 11 -5.88 16.99 -4.50
CA VAL A 11 -6.94 17.33 -5.46
C VAL A 11 -8.31 16.95 -4.91
N GLY A 12 -9.25 17.87 -4.70
CA GLY A 12 -10.58 17.53 -4.15
C GLY A 12 -11.39 16.56 -5.03
N VAL A 13 -12.41 15.88 -4.49
CA VAL A 13 -13.25 14.95 -5.29
C VAL A 13 -13.96 15.67 -6.44
N ASN A 14 -14.52 16.86 -6.18
CA ASN A 14 -15.16 17.69 -7.19
C ASN A 14 -14.17 18.24 -8.23
N GLU A 15 -12.96 18.54 -7.78
CA GLU A 15 -11.86 18.96 -8.65
C GLU A 15 -11.42 17.82 -9.57
N GLY A 16 -11.30 16.60 -9.04
CA GLY A 16 -11.01 15.39 -9.82
C GLY A 16 -12.06 15.10 -10.89
N ARG A 17 -13.36 15.27 -10.58
CA ARG A 17 -14.44 15.15 -11.56
C ARG A 17 -14.34 16.21 -12.66
N THR A 18 -14.03 17.44 -12.28
CA THR A 18 -13.81 18.54 -13.25
C THR A 18 -12.63 18.23 -14.17
N LEU A 19 -11.51 17.75 -13.60
CA LEU A 19 -10.33 17.35 -14.36
C LEU A 19 -10.62 16.17 -15.29
N TRP A 20 -11.43 15.19 -14.86
CA TRP A 20 -11.83 14.06 -15.67
C TRP A 20 -12.56 14.47 -16.95
N VAL A 21 -13.50 15.42 -16.84
CA VAL A 21 -14.23 15.97 -17.99
C VAL A 21 -13.30 16.80 -18.87
N LYS A 22 -12.49 17.66 -18.26
CA LYS A 22 -11.57 18.57 -18.97
C LYS A 22 -10.52 17.84 -19.81
N TYR A 23 -10.01 16.72 -19.31
CA TYR A 23 -8.94 15.95 -19.95
C TYR A 23 -9.43 14.61 -20.53
N ARG A 24 -10.72 14.53 -20.87
CA ARG A 24 -11.30 13.32 -21.47
C ARG A 24 -10.53 12.93 -22.74
N GLY A 25 -10.12 11.66 -22.82
CA GLY A 25 -9.34 11.14 -23.95
C GLY A 25 -7.82 11.31 -23.81
N ASN A 26 -7.34 11.97 -22.75
CA ASN A 26 -5.93 11.90 -22.37
C ASN A 26 -5.71 10.71 -21.42
N PRO A 27 -5.10 9.60 -21.88
CA PRO A 27 -4.99 8.38 -21.09
C PRO A 27 -4.09 8.53 -19.86
N GLU A 28 -3.06 9.39 -19.91
CA GLU A 28 -2.15 9.60 -18.78
C GLU A 28 -2.83 10.34 -17.64
N VAL A 29 -3.56 11.43 -17.95
CA VAL A 29 -4.29 12.20 -16.95
C VAL A 29 -5.44 11.39 -16.35
N GLN A 30 -6.16 10.63 -17.19
CA GLN A 30 -7.23 9.75 -16.71
C GLN A 30 -6.71 8.64 -15.80
N ARG A 31 -5.58 8.00 -16.16
CA ARG A 31 -4.93 7.01 -15.30
C ARG A 31 -4.52 7.62 -13.96
N MET A 32 -3.88 8.78 -13.97
CA MET A 32 -3.47 9.47 -12.74
C MET A 32 -4.66 9.77 -11.82
N LEU A 33 -5.79 10.24 -12.37
CA LEU A 33 -6.99 10.52 -11.57
C LEU A 33 -7.60 9.25 -10.96
N LEU A 34 -7.59 8.13 -11.69
CA LEU A 34 -8.05 6.83 -11.17
C LEU A 34 -7.15 6.31 -10.05
N GLU A 35 -5.83 6.42 -10.19
CA GLU A 35 -4.88 6.04 -9.13
C GLU A 35 -5.09 6.88 -7.86
N ILE A 36 -5.35 8.19 -7.99
CA ILE A 36 -5.68 9.05 -6.85
C ILE A 36 -6.98 8.59 -6.17
N ALA A 37 -8.00 8.25 -6.94
CA ALA A 37 -9.27 7.75 -6.39
C ALA A 37 -9.06 6.43 -5.64
N GLN A 38 -8.34 5.50 -6.24
CA GLN A 38 -8.06 4.19 -5.63
C GLN A 38 -7.21 4.32 -4.36
N ALA A 39 -6.19 5.18 -4.34
CA ALA A 39 -5.37 5.40 -3.15
C ALA A 39 -6.20 5.95 -1.98
N ARG A 40 -7.20 6.80 -2.26
CA ARG A 40 -8.12 7.32 -1.23
C ARG A 40 -9.02 6.23 -0.67
N ASP A 41 -9.54 5.35 -1.52
CA ASP A 41 -10.34 4.22 -1.07
C ASP A 41 -9.52 3.28 -0.19
N ALA A 42 -8.27 3.00 -0.56
CA ALA A 42 -7.36 2.19 0.26
C ALA A 42 -7.07 2.84 1.63
N ILE A 43 -6.82 4.15 1.69
CA ILE A 43 -6.60 4.86 2.96
C ILE A 43 -7.86 4.81 3.83
N ARG A 44 -9.05 4.97 3.25
CA ARG A 44 -10.32 4.86 3.98
C ARG A 44 -10.47 3.44 4.56
N GLU A 45 -10.21 2.42 3.75
CA GLU A 45 -10.31 1.03 4.18
C GLU A 45 -9.32 0.71 5.32
N ILE A 46 -8.08 1.22 5.25
CA ILE A 46 -7.10 1.11 6.34
C ILE A 46 -7.63 1.77 7.62
N ALA A 47 -8.25 2.95 7.52
CA ALA A 47 -8.83 3.65 8.67
C ALA A 47 -10.00 2.86 9.28
N ASP A 48 -10.84 2.24 8.45
CA ASP A 48 -11.95 1.41 8.91
C ASP A 48 -11.44 0.17 9.67
N TYR A 49 -10.40 -0.51 9.15
CA TYR A 49 -9.77 -1.63 9.86
C TYR A 49 -9.10 -1.18 11.16
N PHE A 50 -8.45 -0.02 11.17
CA PHE A 50 -7.84 0.52 12.38
C PHE A 50 -8.90 0.78 13.46
N ALA A 51 -10.06 1.33 13.11
CA ALA A 51 -11.16 1.54 14.04
C ALA A 51 -11.71 0.22 14.61
N LEU A 52 -11.80 -0.83 13.78
CA LEU A 52 -12.18 -2.18 14.22
C LEU A 52 -11.16 -2.78 15.19
N VAL A 53 -9.85 -2.64 14.92
CA VAL A 53 -8.79 -3.07 15.84
C VAL A 53 -8.90 -2.33 17.17
N GLN A 54 -9.06 -1.01 17.13
CA GLN A 54 -9.18 -0.20 18.35
C GLN A 54 -10.39 -0.61 19.18
N LYS A 55 -11.55 -0.83 18.55
CA LYS A 55 -12.75 -1.28 19.25
C LYS A 55 -12.56 -2.67 19.87
N ALA A 56 -11.96 -3.61 19.13
CA ALA A 56 -11.66 -4.94 19.66
C ALA A 56 -10.59 -4.90 20.78
N TRP A 57 -9.68 -3.91 20.76
CA TRP A 57 -8.71 -3.64 21.83
C TRP A 57 -9.39 -3.16 23.11
N GLU A 58 -10.38 -2.28 22.99
CA GLU A 58 -11.18 -1.80 24.12
C GLU A 58 -12.10 -2.91 24.69
N GLU A 59 -12.44 -3.93 23.90
CA GLU A 59 -13.38 -5.01 24.26
C GLU A 59 -12.69 -6.33 24.74
N GLU A 60 -11.35 -6.41 24.79
CA GLU A 60 -10.54 -7.61 25.13
C GLU A 60 -10.94 -8.91 24.39
N ASP A 61 -10.68 -9.02 23.08
CA ASP A 61 -10.93 -10.28 22.35
C ASP A 61 -9.95 -10.63 21.19
N LEU A 62 -9.76 -11.93 20.92
CA LEU A 62 -8.77 -12.56 20.01
C LEU A 62 -8.89 -12.17 18.51
N GLY A 63 -9.95 -11.46 18.11
CA GLY A 63 -10.15 -10.99 16.72
C GLY A 63 -9.11 -9.97 16.24
N GLN A 64 -8.34 -9.38 17.15
CA GLN A 64 -7.32 -8.36 16.88
C GLN A 64 -6.18 -8.87 15.98
N LEU A 65 -5.78 -10.15 16.11
CA LEU A 65 -4.68 -10.72 15.32
C LEU A 65 -5.04 -10.83 13.82
N VAL A 66 -6.31 -11.15 13.53
CA VAL A 66 -6.81 -11.25 12.16
C VAL A 66 -6.88 -9.87 11.49
N ALA A 67 -7.29 -8.84 12.24
CA ALA A 67 -7.35 -7.48 11.71
C ALA A 67 -5.95 -6.89 11.45
N LEU A 68 -4.98 -7.14 12.33
CA LEU A 68 -3.57 -6.81 12.11
C LEU A 68 -2.98 -7.50 10.86
N GLU A 69 -3.29 -8.78 10.65
CA GLU A 69 -2.83 -9.51 9.46
C GLU A 69 -3.46 -8.96 8.17
N LYS A 70 -4.74 -8.58 8.19
CA LYS A 70 -5.39 -7.91 7.05
C LYS A 70 -4.75 -6.55 6.73
N ILE A 71 -4.44 -5.76 7.75
CA ILE A 71 -3.72 -4.49 7.59
C ILE A 71 -2.34 -4.74 6.96
N ARG A 72 -1.60 -5.75 7.44
CA ARG A 72 -0.29 -6.14 6.87
C ARG A 72 -0.41 -6.47 5.38
N LEU A 73 -1.41 -7.28 4.99
CA LEU A 73 -1.62 -7.67 3.59
C LEU A 73 -1.94 -6.46 2.69
N LEU A 74 -2.81 -5.55 3.15
CA LEU A 74 -3.11 -4.32 2.41
C LEU A 74 -1.87 -3.44 2.24
N LEU A 75 -1.08 -3.27 3.30
CA LEU A 75 0.19 -2.53 3.23
C LEU A 75 1.19 -3.19 2.26
N MET A 76 1.27 -4.52 2.23
CA MET A 76 2.12 -5.23 1.28
C MET A 76 1.65 -5.02 -0.16
N GLU A 77 0.34 -5.10 -0.43
CA GLU A 77 -0.21 -4.85 -1.76
C GLU A 77 0.07 -3.42 -2.23
N GLN A 78 -0.18 -2.42 -1.37
CA GLN A 78 0.09 -1.01 -1.70
C GLN A 78 1.57 -0.76 -1.98
N ASN A 79 2.47 -1.37 -1.19
CA ASN A 79 3.92 -1.27 -1.41
C ASN A 79 4.37 -1.91 -2.73
N LEU A 80 3.85 -3.10 -3.06
CA LEU A 80 4.16 -3.76 -4.33
C LEU A 80 3.72 -2.92 -5.52
N ARG A 81 2.50 -2.36 -5.44
CA ARG A 81 1.96 -1.50 -6.49
C ARG A 81 2.76 -0.20 -6.64
N HIS A 82 3.09 0.45 -5.53
CA HIS A 82 3.92 1.66 -5.53
C HIS A 82 5.29 1.39 -6.17
N ARG A 83 5.93 0.26 -5.84
CA ARG A 83 7.21 -0.14 -6.44
C ARG A 83 7.10 -0.42 -7.93
N ALA A 84 6.04 -1.11 -8.37
CA ALA A 84 5.80 -1.38 -9.79
C ALA A 84 5.64 -0.06 -10.60
N LEU A 85 4.91 0.90 -10.06
CA LEU A 85 4.76 2.23 -10.66
C LEU A 85 6.08 3.02 -10.66
N ALA A 86 6.91 2.86 -9.62
CA ALA A 86 8.22 3.49 -9.51
C ALA A 86 9.35 2.77 -10.28
N GLY A 87 9.06 1.64 -10.95
CA GLY A 87 10.07 0.80 -11.60
C GLY A 87 11.07 0.15 -10.63
N LEU A 88 10.74 0.08 -9.34
CA LEU A 88 11.59 -0.48 -8.30
C LEU A 88 11.38 -2.00 -8.21
N LYS A 89 12.47 -2.77 -8.14
CA LYS A 89 12.41 -4.22 -7.94
C LYS A 89 11.81 -4.52 -6.55
N PRO A 90 10.94 -5.54 -6.41
CA PRO A 90 10.47 -5.98 -5.09
C PRO A 90 11.67 -6.34 -4.20
N PRO A 91 11.57 -6.15 -2.88
CA PRO A 91 12.61 -6.62 -1.98
C PRO A 91 12.69 -8.15 -2.11
N PRO A 92 13.87 -8.76 -1.96
CA PRO A 92 13.94 -10.22 -1.86
C PRO A 92 12.97 -10.63 -0.75
N GLY A 93 11.95 -11.44 -1.10
CA GLY A 93 11.05 -11.98 -0.10
C GLY A 93 11.85 -12.80 0.91
N ASP A 94 11.40 -12.84 2.16
CA ASP A 94 11.84 -13.81 3.15
C ASP A 94 11.53 -15.21 2.61
N LYS A 95 12.40 -15.72 1.74
CA LYS A 95 12.56 -17.15 1.59
C LYS A 95 13.14 -17.57 2.93
N PRO A 96 12.51 -18.50 3.67
CA PRO A 96 13.15 -19.08 4.83
C PRO A 96 14.52 -19.57 4.37
N ASP A 97 15.57 -19.10 5.03
CA ASP A 97 16.94 -19.54 4.74
C ASP A 97 16.92 -21.06 4.63
N GLU A 98 17.35 -21.60 3.49
CA GLU A 98 17.57 -23.04 3.38
C GLU A 98 18.45 -23.43 4.56
N PRO A 99 18.03 -24.37 5.42
CA PRO A 99 18.79 -24.68 6.62
C PRO A 99 20.18 -25.12 6.17
N GLU A 100 21.21 -24.40 6.64
CA GLU A 100 22.60 -24.75 6.38
C GLU A 100 22.78 -26.25 6.66
N PRO A 101 23.35 -27.02 5.72
CA PRO A 101 23.52 -28.45 5.93
C PRO A 101 24.40 -28.64 7.16
N ALA A 102 23.82 -29.24 8.21
CA ALA A 102 24.54 -29.56 9.43
C ALA A 102 25.83 -30.29 9.05
N LEU A 103 26.97 -29.70 9.41
CA LEU A 103 28.26 -30.35 9.31
C LEU A 103 28.18 -31.62 10.16
N VAL A 104 27.98 -32.76 9.49
CA VAL A 104 27.98 -34.06 10.12
C VAL A 104 29.43 -34.31 10.52
N ASP A 105 29.74 -34.11 11.80
CA ASP A 105 30.98 -34.56 12.41
C ASP A 105 31.10 -36.08 12.18
N ARG A 106 31.86 -36.48 11.16
CA ARG A 106 32.31 -37.86 11.03
C ARG A 106 33.44 -38.07 12.03
N LYS A 107 33.07 -38.46 13.25
CA LYS A 107 33.95 -39.24 14.13
C LYS A 107 33.76 -40.71 13.84
N SER A 108 34.82 -41.35 13.32
CA SER A 108 35.41 -42.62 13.78
C SER A 108 36.40 -43.13 12.75
#